data_AF-A0A9E3CV00-F1
#
_entry.id   AF-A0A9E3CV00-F1
#
_cell.length_a   1.000
_cell.length_b   1.000
_cell.length_c   1.000
_cell.angle_alpha   90.00
_cell.angle_beta   90.00
_cell.angle_gamma   90.00
#
_symmetry.space_group_name_H-M   'P 1'
#
loop_
_entity.id
_entity.type
_entity.pdbx_description
1 polymer ?
#
loop_
_entity_poly.entity_id
_entity_poly.type
_entity_poly.pdbx_seq_one_letter_code
_entity_poly.pdbx_strand_id
1 'polypeptide(L)'
;MSEQTSTASSNSQVATFINIGERTNVTGSARFKKLILEGDYTSAIEVARQQVESGAQVIDVNMDEGLLDAEKAMETFLKLIASEPDIARVPIMIDSSKWSVIEAGLKCVAGKPIVNSISMKEGVEPFIEHARKVRRYGAAVVVMAFDEKGQADSKRRKVEICQRAYHILVNEVGFPAEDIIFDPNIFAVATGIEEHNNYGVDFIEATREIKALCPH
;
A
#
# COMPACT_ATOMS: atom_id res chain seq x y z
N MET A 1 20.89 -12.71 -50.43
CA MET A 1 20.38 -11.37 -50.04
C MET A 1 18.87 -11.45 -50.20
N SER A 2 18.02 -11.39 -49.16
CA SER A 2 18.14 -10.83 -47.82
C SER A 2 17.07 -11.48 -46.93
N GLU A 3 17.46 -12.03 -45.78
CA GLU A 3 16.52 -12.38 -44.69
C GLU A 3 15.97 -11.09 -44.09
N GLN A 4 14.64 -10.94 -44.09
CA GLN A 4 13.96 -9.95 -43.25
C GLN A 4 13.68 -10.61 -41.90
N THR A 5 14.57 -10.36 -40.94
CA THR A 5 14.32 -10.59 -39.52
C THR A 5 13.26 -9.61 -39.04
N SER A 6 12.05 -10.14 -38.83
CA SER A 6 10.97 -9.48 -38.09
C SER A 6 11.41 -9.33 -36.63
N THR A 7 11.84 -8.13 -36.25
CA THR A 7 11.99 -7.76 -34.84
C THR A 7 10.60 -7.50 -34.26
N ALA A 8 10.05 -8.50 -33.59
CA ALA A 8 8.88 -8.32 -32.73
C ALA A 8 9.27 -7.38 -31.59
N SER A 9 8.87 -6.11 -31.68
CA SER A 9 8.93 -5.19 -30.55
C SER A 9 7.99 -5.71 -29.48
N SER A 10 8.55 -6.21 -28.37
CA SER A 10 7.78 -6.50 -27.17
C SER A 10 7.27 -5.17 -26.60
N ASN A 11 6.09 -4.74 -27.02
CA ASN A 11 5.31 -3.77 -26.28
C ASN A 11 4.96 -4.44 -24.94
N SER A 12 5.80 -4.26 -23.93
CA SER A 12 5.36 -4.45 -22.55
C SER A 12 4.25 -3.45 -22.33
N GLN A 13 3.00 -3.91 -22.43
CA GLN A 13 1.84 -3.13 -22.02
C GLN A 13 2.06 -2.84 -20.53
N VAL A 14 2.51 -1.62 -20.22
CA VAL A 14 2.57 -1.16 -18.83
C VAL A 14 1.14 -1.21 -18.33
N ALA A 15 0.88 -2.06 -17.33
CA ALA A 15 -0.45 -2.22 -16.79
C ALA A 15 -0.98 -0.85 -16.34
N THR A 16 -2.13 -0.44 -16.87
CA THR A 16 -2.74 0.85 -16.57
C THR A 16 -3.42 0.90 -15.20
N PHE A 17 -3.65 -0.28 -14.60
CA PHE A 17 -4.18 -0.45 -13.26
C PHE A 17 -3.47 -1.63 -12.59
N ILE A 18 -3.11 -1.48 -11.32
CA ILE A 18 -2.38 -2.48 -10.54
C ILE A 18 -3.33 -3.03 -9.47
N ASN A 19 -3.64 -4.33 -9.56
CA ASN A 19 -4.44 -4.99 -8.54
C ASN A 19 -3.56 -5.35 -7.32
N ILE A 20 -3.93 -4.86 -6.15
CA ILE A 20 -3.31 -5.21 -4.87
C ILE A 20 -4.23 -6.22 -4.17
N GLY A 21 -3.71 -7.41 -3.84
CA GLY A 21 -4.47 -8.45 -3.16
C GLY A 21 -4.66 -8.13 -1.68
N GLU A 22 -5.92 -7.93 -1.26
CA GLU A 22 -6.32 -7.50 0.09
C GLU A 22 -6.56 -8.63 1.12
N ARG A 23 -6.62 -9.89 0.69
CA ARG A 23 -7.17 -10.99 1.51
C ARG A 23 -6.22 -11.50 2.59
N THR A 24 -4.96 -11.11 2.53
CA THR A 24 -3.88 -11.38 3.51
C THR A 24 -3.89 -10.36 4.64
N ASN A 25 -5.09 -10.04 5.12
CA ASN A 25 -5.35 -9.00 6.10
C ASN A 25 -6.19 -9.58 7.25
N VAL A 26 -5.63 -9.62 8.47
CA VAL A 26 -6.32 -10.18 9.64
C VAL A 26 -7.53 -9.36 10.08
N THR A 27 -7.58 -8.07 9.75
CA THR A 27 -8.73 -7.20 10.03
C THR A 27 -9.82 -7.36 8.97
N GLY A 28 -9.44 -7.48 7.69
CA GLY A 28 -10.37 -7.52 6.55
C GLY A 28 -10.86 -8.91 6.14
N SER A 29 -10.15 -9.99 6.50
CA SER A 29 -10.43 -11.35 6.04
C SER A 29 -10.62 -12.32 7.21
N ALA A 30 -11.87 -12.69 7.48
CA ALA A 30 -12.21 -13.65 8.54
C ALA A 30 -11.50 -15.01 8.35
N ARG A 31 -11.32 -15.44 7.09
CA ARG A 31 -10.56 -16.66 6.77
C ARG A 31 -9.10 -16.51 7.18
N PHE A 32 -8.43 -15.43 6.75
CA PHE A 32 -7.01 -15.22 7.03
C PHE A 32 -6.75 -15.03 8.52
N LYS A 33 -7.58 -14.22 9.20
CA LYS A 33 -7.56 -14.06 10.65
C LYS A 33 -7.55 -15.39 11.40
N LYS A 34 -8.49 -16.28 11.05
CA LYS A 34 -8.58 -17.61 11.67
C LYS A 34 -7.28 -18.40 11.51
N LEU A 35 -6.75 -18.47 10.29
CA LEU A 35 -5.53 -19.22 9.99
C LEU A 35 -4.31 -18.69 10.76
N ILE A 36 -4.13 -17.37 10.83
CA ILE A 36 -3.03 -16.76 11.57
C ILE A 36 -3.16 -17.00 13.09
N LEU A 37 -4.36 -16.86 13.66
CA LEU A 37 -4.60 -17.11 15.09
C LEU A 37 -4.43 -18.59 15.46
N GLU A 38 -4.74 -19.51 14.56
CA GLU A 38 -4.53 -20.95 14.74
C GLU A 38 -3.08 -21.40 14.43
N GLY A 39 -2.24 -20.51 13.91
CA GLY A 39 -0.88 -20.82 13.49
C GLY A 39 -0.79 -21.68 12.22
N ASP A 40 -1.88 -21.80 11.46
CA ASP A 40 -1.92 -22.51 10.18
C ASP A 40 -1.37 -21.64 9.04
N TYR A 41 -0.06 -21.40 9.10
CA TYR A 41 0.65 -20.62 8.11
C TYR A 41 0.66 -21.29 6.72
N THR A 42 0.62 -22.62 6.66
CA THR A 42 0.53 -23.37 5.39
C THR A 42 -0.71 -22.94 4.61
N SER A 43 -1.89 -22.99 5.24
CA SER A 43 -3.12 -22.53 4.60
C SER A 43 -3.15 -21.01 4.38
N ALA A 44 -2.47 -20.23 5.22
CA ALA A 44 -2.38 -18.77 5.05
C ALA A 44 -1.58 -18.38 3.79
N ILE A 45 -0.51 -19.12 3.49
CA ILE A 45 0.28 -18.96 2.25
C ILE A 45 -0.60 -19.21 1.01
N GLU A 46 -1.50 -20.21 1.07
CA GLU A 46 -2.44 -20.46 -0.04
C GLU A 46 -3.35 -19.26 -0.33
N VAL A 47 -3.72 -18.47 0.69
CA VAL A 47 -4.49 -17.23 0.47
C VAL A 47 -3.69 -16.22 -0.36
N ALA A 48 -2.39 -16.06 -0.08
CA ALA A 48 -1.52 -15.20 -0.88
C ALA A 48 -1.36 -15.75 -2.32
N ARG A 49 -1.06 -17.05 -2.47
CA ARG A 49 -0.88 -17.69 -3.78
C ARG A 49 -2.13 -17.56 -4.66
N GLN A 50 -3.31 -17.84 -4.10
CA GLN A 50 -4.58 -17.71 -4.82
C GLN A 50 -4.83 -16.30 -5.37
N GLN A 51 -4.40 -15.26 -4.64
CA GLN A 51 -4.53 -13.88 -5.12
C GLN A 51 -3.61 -13.60 -6.31
N VAL A 52 -2.36 -14.06 -6.26
CA VAL A 52 -1.42 -13.92 -7.39
C VAL A 52 -1.93 -14.69 -8.61
N GLU A 53 -2.41 -15.93 -8.43
CA GLU A 53 -3.03 -16.73 -9.49
C GLU A 53 -4.27 -16.06 -10.09
N SER A 54 -5.00 -15.31 -9.27
CA SER A 54 -6.18 -14.53 -9.69
C SER A 54 -5.83 -13.17 -10.30
N GLY A 55 -4.54 -12.85 -10.47
CA GLY A 55 -4.07 -11.64 -11.16
C GLY A 55 -3.68 -10.47 -10.25
N ALA A 56 -3.53 -10.68 -8.94
CA ALA A 56 -2.92 -9.69 -8.07
C ALA A 56 -1.44 -9.48 -8.46
N GLN A 57 -1.07 -8.22 -8.62
CA GLN A 57 0.28 -7.79 -9.02
C GLN A 57 1.10 -7.32 -7.82
N VAL A 58 0.46 -7.12 -6.67
CA VAL A 58 1.04 -6.82 -5.36
C VAL A 58 0.22 -7.57 -4.31
N ILE A 59 0.83 -7.98 -3.22
CA ILE A 59 0.12 -8.57 -2.08
C ILE A 59 0.23 -7.64 -0.88
N ASP A 60 -0.92 -7.23 -0.33
CA ASP A 60 -1.03 -6.47 0.91
C ASP A 60 -1.05 -7.43 2.11
N VAL A 61 -0.20 -7.19 3.10
CA VAL A 61 -0.08 -8.02 4.29
C VAL A 61 -0.34 -7.18 5.52
N ASN A 62 -1.42 -7.48 6.24
CA ASN A 62 -1.78 -6.82 7.49
C ASN A 62 -1.93 -7.83 8.62
N MET A 63 -1.20 -7.59 9.72
CA MET A 63 -1.15 -8.43 10.92
C MET A 63 -1.62 -7.69 12.19
N ASP A 64 -2.26 -6.53 12.04
CA ASP A 64 -2.76 -5.74 13.17
C ASP A 64 -4.00 -6.40 13.79
N GLU A 65 -3.79 -7.14 14.87
CA GLU A 65 -4.83 -7.76 15.68
C GLU A 65 -4.42 -7.73 17.15
N GLY A 66 -5.35 -7.42 18.06
CA GLY A 66 -5.06 -7.23 19.49
C GLY A 66 -4.60 -8.50 20.21
N LEU A 67 -4.90 -9.68 19.66
CA LEU A 67 -4.47 -10.98 20.16
C LEU A 67 -3.12 -11.46 19.60
N LEU A 68 -2.53 -10.73 18.64
CA LEU A 68 -1.29 -11.13 17.97
C LEU A 68 -0.10 -10.26 18.42
N ASP A 69 1.06 -10.91 18.50
CA ASP A 69 2.34 -10.21 18.33
C ASP A 69 2.50 -9.87 16.84
N ALA A 70 2.02 -8.68 16.45
CA ALA A 70 1.95 -8.25 15.06
C ALA A 70 3.34 -8.17 14.40
N GLU A 71 4.39 -7.79 15.14
CA GLU A 71 5.76 -7.76 14.62
C GLU A 71 6.21 -9.16 14.25
N LYS A 72 6.07 -10.11 15.19
CA LYS A 72 6.44 -11.51 14.96
C LYS A 72 5.60 -12.17 13.87
N ALA A 73 4.30 -11.90 13.82
CA ALA A 73 3.40 -12.45 12.80
C ALA A 73 3.78 -11.93 11.40
N MET A 74 4.06 -10.63 11.28
CA MET A 74 4.52 -10.00 10.05
C MET A 74 5.83 -10.63 9.57
N GLU A 75 6.85 -10.69 10.44
CA GLU A 75 8.13 -11.31 10.08
C GLU A 75 7.98 -12.77 9.65
N THR A 76 7.18 -13.55 10.39
CA THR A 76 6.97 -14.97 10.12
C THR A 76 6.33 -15.17 8.76
N PHE A 77 5.22 -14.48 8.50
CA PHE A 77 4.49 -14.63 7.24
C PHE A 77 5.33 -14.17 6.04
N LEU A 78 6.02 -13.03 6.15
CA LEU A 78 6.86 -12.50 5.08
C LEU A 78 8.04 -13.42 4.74
N LYS A 79 8.70 -14.00 5.75
CA LYS A 79 9.79 -14.98 5.54
C LYS A 79 9.28 -16.25 4.85
N LEU A 80 8.06 -16.70 5.18
CA LEU A 80 7.46 -17.88 4.56
C LEU A 80 7.09 -17.64 3.09
N ILE A 81 6.38 -16.55 2.78
CA ILE A 81 6.01 -16.26 1.38
C ILE A 81 7.21 -15.93 0.50
N ALA A 82 8.34 -15.48 1.08
CA ALA A 82 9.59 -15.28 0.35
C ALA A 82 10.20 -16.60 -0.16
N SER A 83 9.89 -17.73 0.48
CA SER A 83 10.30 -19.06 0.01
C SER A 83 9.40 -19.67 -1.07
N GLU A 84 8.31 -18.99 -1.42
CA GLU A 84 7.33 -19.44 -2.40
C GLU A 84 7.52 -18.69 -3.72
N PRO A 85 8.11 -19.32 -4.76
CA PRO A 85 8.48 -18.61 -6.00
C PRO A 85 7.31 -17.91 -6.70
N ASP A 86 6.12 -18.50 -6.63
CA ASP A 86 4.92 -17.94 -7.25
C ASP A 86 4.45 -16.64 -6.57
N ILE A 87 4.75 -16.46 -5.28
CA ILE A 87 4.42 -15.27 -4.51
C ILE A 87 5.59 -14.28 -4.55
N ALA A 88 6.83 -14.75 -4.38
CA ALA A 88 8.03 -13.92 -4.31
C ALA A 88 8.31 -13.08 -5.58
N ARG A 89 7.64 -13.40 -6.71
CA ARG A 89 7.73 -12.65 -7.96
C ARG A 89 6.94 -11.33 -7.98
N VAL A 90 6.02 -11.11 -7.03
CA VAL A 90 5.25 -9.85 -6.93
C VAL A 90 5.71 -9.02 -5.72
N PRO A 91 5.68 -7.68 -5.79
CA PRO A 91 5.97 -6.83 -4.63
C PRO A 91 5.02 -7.07 -3.46
N ILE A 92 5.51 -6.79 -2.26
CA ILE A 92 4.73 -6.85 -1.03
C ILE A 92 4.44 -5.44 -0.52
N MET A 93 3.18 -5.19 -0.19
CA MET A 93 2.72 -4.04 0.56
C MET A 93 2.61 -4.43 2.04
N ILE A 94 3.39 -3.77 2.89
CA ILE A 94 3.43 -4.01 4.33
C ILE A 94 2.42 -3.06 4.99
N ASP A 95 1.30 -3.61 5.45
CA ASP A 95 0.18 -2.85 6.01
C ASP A 95 0.13 -2.94 7.54
N SER A 96 0.27 -1.78 8.18
CA SER A 96 0.15 -1.65 9.63
C SER A 96 -0.04 -0.20 10.07
N SER A 97 -0.80 -0.01 11.14
CA SER A 97 -0.93 1.26 11.87
C SER A 97 0.26 1.58 12.78
N LYS A 98 1.12 0.59 13.04
CA LYS A 98 2.30 0.69 13.91
C LYS A 98 3.59 0.69 13.09
N TRP A 99 4.40 1.74 13.27
CA TRP A 99 5.70 1.84 12.60
C TRP A 99 6.63 0.65 12.90
N SER A 100 6.61 0.12 14.13
CA SER A 100 7.49 -0.99 14.50
C SER A 100 7.23 -2.26 13.69
N VAL A 101 5.95 -2.56 13.38
CA VAL A 101 5.54 -3.67 12.51
C VAL A 101 5.94 -3.42 11.06
N ILE A 102 5.76 -2.19 10.57
CA ILE A 102 6.24 -1.80 9.23
C ILE A 102 7.75 -2.05 9.13
N GLU A 103 8.51 -1.58 10.11
CA GLU A 103 9.97 -1.71 10.11
C GLU A 103 10.45 -3.16 10.27
N ALA A 104 9.75 -3.98 11.05
CA ALA A 104 10.00 -5.42 11.10
C ALA A 104 9.77 -6.08 9.73
N GLY A 105 8.69 -5.70 9.03
CA GLY A 105 8.41 -6.19 7.68
C GLY A 105 9.44 -5.74 6.65
N LEU A 106 9.87 -4.47 6.68
CA LEU A 106 10.87 -3.92 5.76
C LEU A 106 12.21 -4.67 5.83
N LYS A 107 12.57 -5.18 7.01
CA LYS A 107 13.78 -6.00 7.21
C LYS A 107 13.66 -7.42 6.65
N CYS A 108 12.45 -7.87 6.31
CA CYS A 108 12.18 -9.23 5.85
C CYS A 108 11.99 -9.33 4.33
N VAL A 109 11.59 -8.25 3.66
CA VAL A 109 11.28 -8.27 2.22
C VAL A 109 12.55 -8.10 1.39
N ALA A 110 12.77 -9.03 0.47
CA ALA A 110 13.75 -8.86 -0.60
C ALA A 110 13.13 -8.07 -1.77
N GLY A 111 13.87 -7.14 -2.36
CA GLY A 111 13.38 -6.26 -3.42
C GLY A 111 12.82 -4.95 -2.89
N LYS A 112 11.90 -4.32 -3.65
CA LYS A 112 11.31 -3.03 -3.32
C LYS A 112 9.92 -3.21 -2.69
N PRO A 113 9.78 -3.15 -1.35
CA PRO A 113 8.48 -3.20 -0.71
C PRO A 113 7.72 -1.88 -0.86
N ILE A 114 6.43 -1.92 -0.57
CA ILE A 114 5.56 -0.75 -0.44
C ILE A 114 5.14 -0.64 1.02
N VAL A 115 5.28 0.53 1.63
CA VAL A 115 4.80 0.80 3.00
C VAL A 115 3.36 1.28 2.95
N ASN A 116 2.45 0.60 3.64
CA ASN A 116 1.08 1.01 3.86
C ASN A 116 0.86 1.22 5.37
N SER A 117 0.89 2.44 5.88
CA SER A 117 1.11 3.72 5.21
C SER A 117 1.76 4.70 6.18
N ILE A 118 2.07 5.90 5.70
CA ILE A 118 2.42 7.05 6.56
C ILE A 118 1.39 8.17 6.37
N SER A 119 1.29 9.06 7.35
CA SER A 119 0.40 10.23 7.29
C SER A 119 0.90 11.35 8.21
N MET A 120 0.25 12.52 8.15
CA MET A 120 0.52 13.64 9.06
C MET A 120 -0.38 13.61 10.30
N LYS A 121 -1.04 12.49 10.61
CA LYS A 121 -1.91 12.32 11.79
C LYS A 121 -1.22 12.73 13.10
N GLU A 122 0.05 12.38 13.25
CA GLU A 122 0.86 12.66 14.44
C GLU A 122 1.72 13.92 14.28
N GLY A 123 1.48 14.71 13.21
CA GLY A 123 2.27 15.89 12.87
C GLY A 123 3.26 15.66 11.72
N VAL A 124 3.92 16.75 11.32
CA VAL A 124 4.88 16.76 10.19
C VAL A 124 6.20 16.11 10.58
N GLU A 125 6.67 16.30 11.81
CA GLU A 125 7.97 15.78 12.23
C GLU A 125 8.00 14.24 12.20
N PRO A 126 7.02 13.49 12.77
CA PRO A 126 6.97 12.03 12.62
C PRO A 126 6.80 11.59 11.17
N PHE A 127 6.02 12.31 10.37
CA PHE A 127 5.84 12.04 8.94
C PHE A 127 7.17 12.11 8.18
N ILE A 128 7.98 13.16 8.40
CA ILE A 128 9.30 13.32 7.81
C ILE A 128 10.27 12.22 8.30
N GLU A 129 10.24 11.89 9.59
CA GLU A 129 11.08 10.83 10.14
C GLU A 129 10.79 9.47 9.48
N HIS A 130 9.51 9.10 9.41
CA HIS A 130 9.07 7.87 8.76
C HIS A 130 9.43 7.90 7.27
N ALA A 131 9.15 8.97 6.54
CA ALA A 131 9.53 9.11 5.13
C ALA A 131 11.04 8.91 4.91
N ARG A 132 11.89 9.49 5.76
CA ARG A 132 13.35 9.26 5.69
C ARG A 132 13.74 7.81 5.96
N LYS A 133 13.04 7.12 6.87
CA LYS A 133 13.25 5.67 7.09
C LYS A 133 12.82 4.86 5.88
N VAL A 134 11.60 5.07 5.36
CA VAL A 134 11.09 4.38 4.17
C VAL A 134 12.05 4.53 2.99
N ARG A 135 12.52 5.76 2.73
CA ARG A 135 13.52 6.05 1.69
C ARG A 135 14.83 5.31 1.90
N ARG A 136 15.32 5.21 3.14
CA ARG A 136 16.56 4.46 3.47
C ARG A 136 16.42 2.96 3.21
N TYR A 137 15.23 2.39 3.41
CA TYR A 137 14.94 1.00 3.04
C TYR A 137 14.70 0.81 1.53
N GLY A 138 14.70 1.88 0.73
CA GLY A 138 14.48 1.82 -0.72
C GLY A 138 13.04 1.45 -1.11
N ALA A 139 12.08 1.67 -0.21
CA ALA A 139 10.68 1.29 -0.38
C ALA A 139 9.84 2.42 -1.01
N ALA A 140 8.77 2.04 -1.70
CA ALA A 140 7.69 2.97 -2.06
C ALA A 140 6.76 3.19 -0.86
N VAL A 141 5.89 4.21 -0.93
CA VAL A 141 5.07 4.61 0.23
C VAL A 141 3.65 4.99 -0.16
N VAL A 142 2.68 4.42 0.56
CA VAL A 142 1.31 4.92 0.60
C VAL A 142 1.23 6.07 1.58
N VAL A 143 0.66 7.18 1.14
CA VAL A 143 0.42 8.38 1.95
C VAL A 143 -1.07 8.60 2.08
N MET A 144 -1.60 8.38 3.29
CA MET A 144 -3.01 8.58 3.58
C MET A 144 -3.34 10.07 3.63
N ALA A 145 -4.51 10.44 3.13
CA ALA A 145 -5.08 11.77 3.33
C ALA A 145 -5.61 11.94 4.77
N PHE A 146 -4.69 11.94 5.74
CA PHE A 146 -4.93 12.14 7.17
C PHE A 146 -3.85 13.10 7.71
N ASP A 147 -4.29 14.22 8.29
CA ASP A 147 -3.41 15.19 8.94
C ASP A 147 -3.80 15.41 10.42
N GLU A 148 -3.21 16.42 11.06
CA GLU A 148 -3.42 16.76 12.47
C GLU A 148 -4.88 17.13 12.79
N LYS A 149 -5.70 17.41 11.77
CA LYS A 149 -7.13 17.76 11.89
C LYS A 149 -8.05 16.57 11.64
N GLY A 150 -7.52 15.40 11.29
CA GLY A 150 -8.30 14.18 11.05
C GLY A 150 -8.24 13.69 9.60
N GLN A 151 -9.09 12.71 9.30
CA GLN A 151 -9.22 12.12 7.97
C GLN A 151 -9.87 13.11 6.99
N ALA A 152 -9.41 13.10 5.74
CA ALA A 152 -10.03 13.87 4.67
C ALA A 152 -11.27 13.17 4.10
N ASP A 153 -12.44 13.69 4.45
CA ASP A 153 -13.76 13.25 4.02
C ASP A 153 -14.22 13.90 2.69
N SER A 154 -13.92 15.18 2.48
CA SER A 154 -14.30 15.96 1.29
C SER A 154 -13.19 16.06 0.25
N LYS A 155 -13.55 16.27 -1.03
CA LYS A 155 -12.58 16.48 -2.13
C LYS A 155 -11.50 17.50 -1.77
N ARG A 156 -11.92 18.67 -1.27
CA ARG A 156 -11.02 19.78 -0.93
C ARG A 156 -9.96 19.35 0.09
N ARG A 157 -10.37 18.63 1.14
CA ARG A 157 -9.46 18.15 2.18
C ARG A 157 -8.51 17.07 1.64
N LYS A 158 -9.01 16.17 0.79
CA LYS A 158 -8.18 15.12 0.16
C LYS A 158 -7.04 15.75 -0.65
N VAL A 159 -7.37 16.72 -1.52
CA VAL A 159 -6.37 17.44 -2.34
C VAL A 159 -5.41 18.25 -1.48
N GLU A 160 -5.90 19.02 -0.51
CA GLU A 160 -5.10 19.85 0.40
C GLU A 160 -4.00 19.03 1.11
N ILE A 161 -4.38 17.88 1.69
CA ILE A 161 -3.46 17.03 2.44
C ILE A 161 -2.44 16.35 1.52
N CYS A 162 -2.89 15.78 0.40
CA CYS A 162 -1.98 15.12 -0.54
C CYS A 162 -0.98 16.09 -1.17
N GLN A 163 -1.40 17.31 -1.51
CA GLN A 163 -0.49 18.34 -2.05
C GLN A 163 0.54 18.80 -1.00
N ARG A 164 0.11 19.01 0.25
CA ARG A 164 1.03 19.33 1.36
C ARG A 164 2.04 18.21 1.57
N ALA A 165 1.58 16.96 1.62
CA ALA A 165 2.45 15.80 1.77
C ALA A 165 3.44 15.65 0.61
N TYR A 166 2.98 15.87 -0.64
CA TYR A 166 3.84 15.86 -1.83
C TYR A 166 4.98 16.88 -1.71
N HIS A 167 4.67 18.13 -1.35
CA HIS A 167 5.70 19.16 -1.20
C HIS A 167 6.72 18.82 -0.12
N ILE A 168 6.28 18.30 1.03
CA ILE A 168 7.20 17.86 2.10
C ILE A 168 8.08 16.71 1.60
N LEU A 169 7.48 15.67 0.99
CA LEU A 169 8.22 14.49 0.54
C LEU A 169 9.22 14.83 -0.57
N VAL A 170 8.80 15.56 -1.60
CA VAL A 170 9.64 15.83 -2.76
C VAL A 170 10.66 16.93 -2.46
N ASN A 171 10.24 18.06 -1.88
CA ASN A 171 11.11 19.23 -1.73
C ASN A 171 11.98 19.19 -0.46
N GLU A 172 11.48 18.62 0.64
CA GLU A 172 12.21 18.63 1.92
C GLU A 172 12.90 17.30 2.22
N VAL A 173 12.26 16.17 1.94
CA VAL A 173 12.83 14.83 2.17
C VAL A 173 13.68 14.34 0.98
N GLY A 174 13.39 14.82 -0.22
CA GLY A 174 14.00 14.33 -1.46
C GLY A 174 13.55 12.92 -1.82
N PHE A 175 12.28 12.60 -1.54
CA PHE A 175 11.65 11.33 -1.87
C PHE A 175 11.31 11.29 -3.37
N PRO A 176 11.60 10.20 -4.12
CA PRO A 176 11.22 10.09 -5.54
C PRO A 176 9.71 10.17 -5.71
N ALA A 177 9.23 11.02 -6.61
CA ALA A 177 7.79 11.26 -6.78
C ALA A 177 7.07 10.02 -7.33
N GLU A 178 7.76 9.22 -8.16
CA GLU A 178 7.26 7.95 -8.71
C GLU A 178 7.05 6.85 -7.65
N ASP A 179 7.60 7.03 -6.45
CA ASP A 179 7.48 6.10 -5.33
C ASP A 179 6.41 6.50 -4.30
N ILE A 180 5.67 7.58 -4.57
CA ILE A 180 4.59 8.08 -3.73
C ILE A 180 3.25 7.61 -4.29
N ILE A 181 2.49 6.86 -3.48
CA ILE A 181 1.13 6.43 -3.77
C ILE A 181 0.21 7.20 -2.83
N PHE A 182 -0.61 8.11 -3.35
CA PHE A 182 -1.61 8.77 -2.51
C PHE A 182 -2.82 7.88 -2.32
N ASP A 183 -3.29 7.79 -1.08
CA ASP A 183 -4.61 7.25 -0.74
C ASP A 183 -5.51 8.40 -0.25
N PRO A 184 -6.41 8.90 -1.12
CA PRO A 184 -7.40 9.92 -0.76
C PRO A 184 -8.53 9.43 0.17
N ASN A 185 -8.44 8.25 0.78
CA ASN A 185 -9.46 7.56 1.58
C ASN A 185 -10.72 7.20 0.78
N ILE A 186 -10.93 5.91 0.54
CA ILE A 186 -12.20 5.36 0.08
C ILE A 186 -13.10 5.10 1.30
N PHE A 187 -14.24 5.78 1.39
CA PHE A 187 -15.22 5.59 2.45
C PHE A 187 -16.47 4.86 1.97
N ALA A 188 -17.17 4.23 2.91
CA ALA A 188 -18.46 3.61 2.65
C ALA A 188 -19.51 4.65 2.27
N VAL A 189 -20.29 4.34 1.23
CA VAL A 189 -21.49 5.09 0.80
C VAL A 189 -22.74 4.29 1.14
N ALA A 190 -23.93 4.87 0.93
CA ALA A 190 -25.21 4.22 1.23
C ALA A 190 -25.36 3.77 2.70
N THR A 191 -24.77 4.53 3.63
CA THR A 191 -24.80 4.23 5.06
C THR A 191 -26.08 4.70 5.77
N GLY A 192 -27.00 5.35 5.04
CA GLY A 192 -28.17 6.01 5.62
C GLY A 192 -27.89 7.40 6.24
N ILE A 193 -26.69 7.95 6.02
CA ILE A 193 -26.26 9.28 6.49
C ILE A 193 -26.05 10.16 5.26
N GLU A 194 -26.72 11.32 5.19
CA GLU A 194 -26.74 12.16 3.99
C GLU A 194 -25.36 12.72 3.63
N GLU A 195 -24.58 13.07 4.65
CA GLU A 195 -23.22 13.58 4.54
C GLU A 195 -22.28 12.60 3.81
N HIS A 196 -22.59 11.30 3.81
CA HIS A 196 -21.76 10.25 3.20
C HIS A 196 -22.06 10.02 1.72
N ASN A 197 -23.13 10.62 1.18
CA ASN A 197 -23.57 10.36 -0.20
C ASN A 197 -22.51 10.75 -1.24
N ASN A 198 -21.68 11.76 -0.93
CA ASN A 198 -20.74 12.31 -1.90
C ASN A 198 -19.33 11.67 -1.83
N TYR A 199 -19.04 10.79 -0.86
CA TYR A 199 -17.68 10.27 -0.66
C TYR A 199 -17.07 9.59 -1.88
N GLY A 200 -17.86 8.84 -2.66
CA GLY A 200 -17.39 8.22 -3.90
C GLY A 200 -17.00 9.25 -4.97
N VAL A 201 -17.81 10.31 -5.12
CA VAL A 201 -17.53 11.41 -6.06
C VAL A 201 -16.30 12.19 -5.59
N ASP A 202 -16.23 12.51 -4.29
CA ASP A 202 -15.11 13.22 -3.70
C ASP A 202 -13.78 12.49 -3.92
N PHE A 203 -13.74 11.17 -3.79
CA PHE A 203 -12.57 10.36 -4.08
C PHE A 203 -12.13 10.45 -5.56
N ILE A 204 -13.08 10.28 -6.49
CA ILE A 204 -12.81 10.30 -7.94
C ILE A 204 -12.29 11.68 -8.38
N GLU A 205 -12.97 12.73 -7.94
CA GLU A 205 -12.62 14.11 -8.27
C GLU A 205 -11.29 14.53 -7.64
N ALA A 206 -11.02 14.12 -6.40
CA ALA A 206 -9.72 14.35 -5.76
C ALA A 206 -8.60 13.60 -6.49
N THR A 207 -8.83 12.34 -6.89
CA THR A 207 -7.84 11.56 -7.65
C THR A 207 -7.43 12.27 -8.94
N ARG A 208 -8.38 12.85 -9.67
CA ARG A 208 -8.08 13.61 -10.90
C ARG A 208 -7.22 14.84 -10.62
N GLU A 209 -7.54 15.58 -9.56
CA GLU A 209 -6.84 16.82 -9.21
C GLU A 209 -5.45 16.55 -8.62
N ILE A 210 -5.31 15.55 -7.74
CA ILE A 210 -4.03 15.11 -7.18
C ILE A 210 -3.08 14.69 -8.31
N LYS A 211 -3.56 13.93 -9.30
CA LYS A 211 -2.73 13.52 -10.46
C LYS A 211 -2.20 14.71 -11.27
N ALA A 212 -2.94 15.82 -11.33
CA ALA A 212 -2.52 17.03 -12.03
C ALA A 212 -1.56 17.90 -11.19
N LEU A 213 -1.76 17.94 -9.86
CA LEU A 213 -0.98 18.79 -8.95
C LEU A 213 0.32 18.13 -8.44
N CYS A 214 0.38 16.81 -8.43
CA CYS A 214 1.48 16.02 -7.87
C CYS A 214 2.10 15.09 -8.94
N PRO A 215 2.81 15.62 -9.95
CA PRO A 215 3.40 14.81 -11.02
C PRO A 215 4.63 14.01 -10.56
N HIS A 216 4.98 12.96 -11.31
CA HIS A 216 6.29 12.30 -11.26
C HIS A 216 7.04 12.51 -12.58
#